data_AF-B4H2P8-F1
#
_entry.id   AF-B4H2P8-F1
#
_cell.length_a   1.000
_cell.length_b   1.000
_cell.length_c   1.000
_cell.angle_alpha   90.00
_cell.angle_beta   90.00
_cell.angle_gamma   90.00
#
_symmetry.space_group_name_H-M   'P 1'
#
loop_
_entity.id
_entity.type
_entity.pdbx_description
1 polymer ?
#
loop_
_entity_poly.entity_id
_entity_poly.type
_entity_poly.pdbx_seq_one_letter_code
_entity_poly.pdbx_strand_id
1 'polypeptide(L)'
;MSTTQQQLDYIERFLVYDIYKYFGSGASLVSHSVESSNGLDGFMSALYTVQLDLEIADRKQKELVLVKFMKGTEHFRASSNSYIQFANEVYAYAEILPAYEHLLRSSRLSSDVVTGWVPRSYAARYGQIDGLSDSCESVLALRHLKEDGYELGPRLVLRRDQLEAMVGLVGPFHALGYATRILQPQVYERLRSGVVPMPFVSSTGKGVFEVLYRVAFDRFYGFYDRQKEQLLQQEQDEGFAAALERLRNKYFAQPEQLMERIRTSSFDESQPDSYFCTFLHGDFNRNNVLFHYDAAGTVDNIKTIDFQELRFSTTAIDLSFFMYMNTPPDDREEIFADLLKKYHKKMIEMLELVLQRNQDELSEERVQQLLADYSFERFEAHFKRYAFYGAMVVMHFLPWLLSNETDCAELSRLFETDMHSPAFHQLSLAIGGDVANLEIFKVVRHAYEHGYMDEI
;
A
#
# COMPACT_ATOMS: atom_id res chain seq x y z
N MET A 1 1.11 26.26 8.30
CA MET A 1 0.23 25.27 7.65
C MET A 1 -0.57 25.98 6.59
N SER A 2 -0.69 25.39 5.41
CA SER A 2 -1.49 25.97 4.32
C SER A 2 -3.00 25.90 4.62
N THR A 3 -3.68 27.03 4.52
CA THR A 3 -5.15 27.12 4.51
C THR A 3 -5.70 26.69 3.15
N THR A 4 -6.99 26.36 3.08
CA THR A 4 -7.68 26.10 1.80
C THR A 4 -7.44 27.22 0.78
N GLN A 5 -7.50 28.49 1.22
CA GLN A 5 -7.24 29.63 0.32
C GLN A 5 -5.79 29.67 -0.15
N GLN A 6 -4.81 29.39 0.72
CA GLN A 6 -3.40 29.32 0.31
C GLN A 6 -3.13 28.17 -0.67
N GLN A 7 -3.80 27.02 -0.48
CA GLN A 7 -3.72 25.90 -1.42
C GLN A 7 -4.30 26.28 -2.79
N LEU A 8 -5.47 26.90 -2.83
CA LEU A 8 -6.07 27.42 -4.07
C LEU A 8 -5.18 28.46 -4.74
N ASP A 9 -4.68 29.45 -3.98
CA ASP A 9 -3.77 30.48 -4.50
C ASP A 9 -2.48 29.86 -5.06
N TYR A 10 -1.96 28.81 -4.41
CA TYR A 10 -0.79 28.08 -4.89
C TYR A 10 -1.08 27.35 -6.21
N ILE A 11 -2.24 26.67 -6.30
CA ILE A 11 -2.65 25.98 -7.53
C ILE A 11 -2.70 26.97 -8.69
N GLU A 12 -3.43 28.07 -8.50
CA GLU A 12 -3.69 29.11 -9.49
C GLU A 12 -2.40 29.80 -9.96
N ARG A 13 -1.50 30.15 -9.03
CA ARG A 13 -0.31 30.95 -9.34
C ARG A 13 0.88 30.14 -9.82
N PHE A 14 1.03 28.90 -9.35
CA PHE A 14 2.23 28.10 -9.58
C PHE A 14 1.91 26.77 -10.28
N LEU A 15 1.00 25.97 -9.71
CA LEU A 15 0.86 24.57 -10.12
C LEU A 15 0.24 24.43 -11.53
N VAL A 16 -0.77 25.23 -11.89
CA VAL A 16 -1.36 25.23 -13.24
C VAL A 16 -0.27 25.44 -14.29
N TYR A 17 0.64 26.37 -14.04
CA TYR A 17 1.74 26.66 -14.95
C TYR A 17 2.78 25.52 -15.01
N ASP A 18 3.10 24.90 -13.88
CA ASP A 18 3.99 23.74 -13.82
C ASP A 18 3.41 22.53 -14.57
N ILE A 19 2.11 22.26 -14.42
CA ILE A 19 1.39 21.22 -15.17
C ILE A 19 1.41 21.57 -16.67
N TYR A 20 1.07 22.79 -17.04
CA TYR A 20 1.04 23.23 -18.44
C TYR A 20 2.39 23.06 -19.14
N LYS A 21 3.49 23.45 -18.48
CA LYS A 21 4.86 23.30 -19.01
C LYS A 21 5.20 21.88 -19.43
N TYR A 22 4.60 20.88 -18.78
CA TYR A 22 4.81 19.48 -19.12
C TYR A 22 4.51 19.17 -20.60
N PHE A 23 3.54 19.87 -21.20
CA PHE A 23 3.12 19.64 -22.59
C PHE A 23 4.05 20.28 -23.63
N GLY A 24 5.12 20.93 -23.18
CA GLY A 24 6.16 21.50 -24.04
C GLY A 24 5.78 22.84 -24.66
N SER A 25 6.73 23.44 -25.38
CA SER A 25 6.61 24.79 -25.95
C SER A 25 5.57 24.94 -27.07
N GLY A 26 5.09 23.83 -27.63
CA GLY A 26 4.05 23.81 -28.67
C GLY A 26 2.62 23.76 -28.12
N ALA A 27 2.45 23.66 -26.80
CA ALA A 27 1.16 23.76 -26.14
C ALA A 27 0.83 25.22 -25.84
N SER A 28 -0.46 25.55 -25.79
CA SER A 28 -0.96 26.80 -25.22
C SER A 28 -2.11 26.51 -24.24
N LEU A 29 -2.13 27.22 -23.12
CA LEU A 29 -3.22 27.13 -22.13
C LEU A 29 -4.34 28.10 -22.53
N VAL A 30 -5.50 27.56 -22.88
CA VAL A 30 -6.69 28.32 -23.29
C VAL A 30 -7.48 28.78 -22.07
N SER A 31 -7.75 27.85 -21.16
CA SER A 31 -8.44 28.08 -19.89
C SER A 31 -8.09 26.99 -18.89
N HIS A 32 -8.37 27.25 -17.62
CA HIS A 32 -8.33 26.24 -16.57
C HIS A 32 -9.45 26.46 -15.57
N SER A 33 -9.75 25.42 -14.79
CA SER A 33 -10.65 25.50 -13.64
C SER A 33 -10.13 24.63 -12.50
N VAL A 34 -10.46 25.03 -11.27
CA VAL A 34 -10.08 24.32 -10.05
C VAL A 34 -11.34 24.08 -9.23
N GLU A 35 -11.59 22.81 -8.90
CA GLU A 35 -12.70 22.40 -8.05
C GLU A 35 -12.16 21.68 -6.81
N SER A 36 -12.76 21.94 -5.65
CA SER A 36 -12.45 21.15 -4.46
C SER A 36 -13.20 19.83 -4.52
N SER A 37 -12.45 18.73 -4.43
CA SER A 37 -12.95 17.36 -4.61
C SER A 37 -12.99 16.59 -3.29
N ASN A 38 -13.21 17.31 -2.18
CA ASN A 38 -13.33 16.72 -0.84
C ASN A 38 -14.62 15.89 -0.75
N GLY A 39 -14.55 14.62 -1.16
CA GLY A 39 -15.57 13.61 -0.91
C GLY A 39 -15.44 12.97 0.48
N LEU A 40 -16.33 12.00 0.78
CA LEU A 40 -16.31 11.19 2.00
C LEU A 40 -14.98 10.42 2.20
N ASP A 41 -14.26 10.13 1.11
CA ASP A 41 -12.98 9.40 1.11
C ASP A 41 -11.74 10.29 1.36
N GLY A 42 -11.92 11.61 1.56
CA GLY A 42 -10.85 12.58 1.84
C GLY A 42 -10.31 12.56 3.28
N PHE A 43 -10.11 11.37 3.84
CA PHE A 43 -9.86 11.18 5.27
C PHE A 43 -8.59 11.91 5.77
N MET A 44 -7.50 11.80 4.99
CA MET A 44 -6.18 12.32 5.37
C MET A 44 -5.69 13.50 4.50
N SER A 45 -6.44 13.87 3.46
CA SER A 45 -5.95 14.76 2.40
C SER A 45 -6.97 15.83 2.02
N ALA A 46 -6.47 17.00 1.64
CA ALA A 46 -7.25 17.97 0.89
C ALA A 46 -7.06 17.70 -0.61
N LEU A 47 -8.16 17.45 -1.32
CA LEU A 47 -8.16 17.07 -2.73
C LEU A 47 -8.78 18.16 -3.60
N TYR A 48 -8.11 18.43 -4.73
CA TYR A 48 -8.58 19.36 -5.74
C TYR A 48 -8.50 18.71 -7.11
N THR A 49 -9.48 18.98 -7.97
CA THR A 49 -9.44 18.62 -9.37
C THR A 49 -9.15 19.87 -10.18
N VAL A 50 -8.06 19.84 -10.95
CA VAL A 50 -7.62 20.90 -11.85
C VAL A 50 -7.85 20.44 -13.28
N GLN A 51 -8.67 21.16 -14.03
CA GLN A 51 -8.85 20.94 -15.46
C GLN A 51 -8.07 22.01 -16.23
N LEU A 52 -7.29 21.58 -17.23
CA LEU A 52 -6.63 22.45 -18.19
C LEU A 52 -7.23 22.19 -19.59
N ASP A 53 -7.65 23.26 -20.25
CA ASP A 53 -8.00 23.24 -21.66
C ASP A 53 -6.80 23.75 -22.46
N LEU A 54 -6.17 22.85 -23.20
CA LEU A 54 -4.94 23.06 -23.94
C LEU A 54 -5.21 23.08 -25.44
N GLU A 55 -4.39 23.81 -26.18
CA GLU A 55 -4.29 23.68 -27.63
C GLU A 55 -2.86 23.29 -27.99
N ILE A 56 -2.71 22.10 -28.58
CA ILE A 56 -1.42 21.49 -28.95
C ILE A 56 -1.48 21.15 -30.43
N ALA A 57 -0.64 21.79 -31.25
CA ALA A 57 -0.62 21.61 -32.71
C ALA A 57 -2.02 21.76 -33.34
N ASP A 58 -2.71 22.87 -33.02
CA ASP A 58 -4.08 23.22 -33.46
C ASP A 58 -5.18 22.21 -33.05
N ARG A 59 -4.89 21.34 -32.08
CA ARG A 59 -5.86 20.39 -31.51
C ARG A 59 -6.17 20.78 -30.08
N LYS A 60 -7.46 20.91 -29.79
CA LYS A 60 -7.95 21.06 -28.41
C LYS A 60 -7.77 19.75 -27.67
N GLN A 61 -7.14 19.83 -26.50
CA GLN A 61 -6.95 18.73 -25.57
C GLN A 61 -7.40 19.18 -24.18
N LYS A 62 -8.15 18.33 -23.52
CA LYS A 62 -8.50 18.49 -22.11
C LYS A 62 -7.54 17.65 -21.28
N GLU A 63 -7.00 18.21 -20.21
CA GLU A 63 -6.23 17.46 -19.21
C GLU A 63 -6.86 17.63 -17.83
N LEU A 64 -7.13 16.52 -17.16
CA LEU A 64 -7.68 16.49 -15.81
C LEU A 64 -6.62 16.00 -14.83
N VAL A 65 -6.39 16.76 -13.76
CA VAL A 65 -5.34 16.51 -12.77
C VAL A 65 -5.94 16.50 -11.37
N LEU A 66 -5.65 15.46 -10.58
CA LEU A 66 -5.93 15.41 -9.16
C LEU A 66 -4.73 15.97 -8.39
N VAL A 67 -4.98 16.93 -7.51
CA VAL A 67 -3.96 17.55 -6.65
C VAL A 67 -4.27 17.25 -5.20
N LYS A 68 -3.27 16.72 -4.49
CA LYS A 68 -3.35 16.25 -3.10
C LYS A 68 -2.41 17.08 -2.22
N PHE A 69 -2.97 17.63 -1.14
CA PHE A 69 -2.25 18.33 -0.07
C PHE A 69 -2.53 17.65 1.28
N MET A 70 -1.63 17.84 2.26
CA MET A 70 -1.91 17.46 3.65
C MET A 70 -3.07 18.25 4.25
N LYS A 71 -3.96 17.57 4.99
CA LYS A 71 -5.07 18.17 5.77
C LYS A 71 -4.68 18.37 7.24
N GLY A 72 -5.51 19.09 8.00
CA GLY A 72 -5.50 19.11 9.47
C GLY A 72 -4.57 20.17 10.07
N THR A 73 -4.44 20.15 11.41
CA THR A 73 -3.49 20.99 12.18
C THR A 73 -2.14 20.30 12.32
N GLU A 74 -1.08 20.99 12.76
CA GLU A 74 0.23 20.35 13.01
C GLU A 74 0.12 19.21 14.02
N HIS A 75 -0.68 19.41 15.06
CA HIS A 75 -0.96 18.38 16.05
C HIS A 75 -1.62 17.16 15.43
N PHE A 76 -2.66 17.37 14.60
CA PHE A 76 -3.31 16.28 13.88
C PHE A 76 -2.33 15.55 12.96
N ARG A 77 -1.57 16.28 12.13
CA ARG A 77 -0.59 15.72 11.19
C ARG A 77 0.50 14.90 11.91
N ALA A 78 0.93 15.34 13.10
CA ALA A 78 1.89 14.60 13.92
C ALA A 78 1.27 13.34 14.54
N SER A 79 0.08 13.44 15.13
CA SER A 79 -0.59 12.31 15.80
C SER A 79 -1.06 11.20 14.84
N SER A 80 -1.34 11.56 13.59
CA SER A 80 -1.86 10.67 12.54
C SER A 80 -0.79 10.16 11.57
N ASN A 81 0.49 10.44 11.82
CA ASN A 81 1.62 10.14 10.93
C ASN A 81 1.55 10.79 9.53
N SER A 82 0.72 11.81 9.31
CA SER A 82 0.58 12.48 8.01
C SER A 82 1.92 12.96 7.45
N TYR A 83 2.82 13.51 8.28
CA TYR A 83 4.14 13.94 7.79
C TYR A 83 4.97 12.78 7.21
N ILE A 84 4.92 11.61 7.85
CA ILE A 84 5.63 10.41 7.37
C ILE A 84 4.98 9.92 6.08
N GLN A 85 3.64 9.80 6.09
CA GLN A 85 2.86 9.29 4.96
C GLN A 85 3.08 10.11 3.69
N PHE A 86 2.95 11.43 3.78
CA PHE A 86 3.11 12.30 2.61
C PHE A 86 4.57 12.48 2.19
N ALA A 87 5.54 12.40 3.12
CA ALA A 87 6.95 12.36 2.76
C ALA A 87 7.26 11.13 1.90
N ASN A 88 6.80 9.96 2.34
CA ASN A 88 7.01 8.69 1.66
C ASN A 88 6.23 8.61 0.33
N GLU A 89 4.99 9.08 0.29
CA GLU A 89 4.21 9.13 -0.95
C GLU A 89 4.91 9.98 -2.01
N VAL A 90 5.33 11.20 -1.66
CA VAL A 90 6.09 12.07 -2.55
C VAL A 90 7.42 11.42 -2.96
N TYR A 91 8.11 10.76 -2.03
CA TYR A 91 9.38 10.08 -2.30
C TYR A 91 9.24 8.95 -3.32
N ALA A 92 8.12 8.20 -3.29
CA ALA A 92 7.84 7.18 -4.29
C ALA A 92 7.82 7.78 -5.71
N TYR A 93 7.05 8.87 -5.90
CA TYR A 93 6.91 9.54 -7.19
C TYR A 93 8.16 10.34 -7.62
N ALA A 94 8.87 10.95 -6.69
CA ALA A 94 10.00 11.83 -6.98
C ALA A 94 11.34 11.09 -7.14
N GLU A 95 11.52 9.95 -6.46
CA GLU A 95 12.84 9.31 -6.33
C GLU A 95 12.82 7.83 -6.71
N ILE A 96 11.91 7.02 -6.15
CA ILE A 96 11.90 5.55 -6.36
C ILE A 96 11.50 5.21 -7.80
N LEU A 97 10.34 5.66 -8.27
CA LEU A 97 9.86 5.36 -9.62
C LEU A 97 10.84 5.89 -10.70
N PRO A 98 11.35 7.13 -10.60
CA PRO A 98 12.39 7.60 -11.52
C PRO A 98 13.69 6.78 -11.49
N ALA A 99 14.11 6.27 -10.33
CA ALA A 99 15.27 5.38 -10.24
C ALA A 99 15.03 4.03 -10.94
N TYR A 100 13.81 3.49 -10.84
CA TYR A 100 13.40 2.28 -11.57
C TYR A 100 13.35 2.51 -13.09
N GLU A 101 12.81 3.64 -13.53
CA GLU A 101 12.88 4.03 -14.94
C GLU A 101 14.33 4.15 -15.44
N HIS A 102 15.20 4.75 -14.62
CA HIS A 102 16.61 4.89 -14.95
C HIS A 102 17.30 3.53 -15.06
N LEU A 103 17.08 2.62 -14.10
CA LEU A 103 17.60 1.26 -14.13
C LEU A 103 17.19 0.51 -15.41
N LEU A 104 15.92 0.63 -15.80
CA LEU A 104 15.43 0.00 -17.03
C LEU A 104 16.09 0.59 -18.28
N ARG A 105 16.17 1.93 -18.36
CA ARG A 105 16.82 2.61 -19.50
C ARG A 105 18.31 2.28 -19.59
N SER A 106 19.03 2.26 -18.47
CA SER A 106 20.45 1.87 -18.44
C SER A 106 20.63 0.41 -18.85
N SER A 107 19.66 -0.44 -18.52
CA SER A 107 19.58 -1.85 -18.97
C SER A 107 19.03 -2.02 -20.39
N ARG A 108 18.84 -0.94 -21.16
CA ARG A 108 18.28 -0.96 -22.53
C ARG A 108 16.89 -1.62 -22.62
N LEU A 109 16.10 -1.49 -21.57
CA LEU A 109 14.71 -1.94 -21.47
C LEU A 109 13.77 -0.74 -21.56
N SER A 110 12.51 -1.00 -21.94
CA SER A 110 11.49 0.04 -21.92
C SER A 110 11.16 0.43 -20.47
N SER A 111 11.12 1.74 -20.19
CA SER A 111 10.61 2.29 -18.93
C SER A 111 9.08 2.30 -18.87
N ASP A 112 8.38 1.92 -19.94
CA ASP A 112 6.91 1.95 -20.01
C ASP A 112 6.24 1.05 -18.99
N VAL A 113 6.95 0.03 -18.49
CA VAL A 113 6.46 -0.79 -17.39
C VAL A 113 6.25 0.05 -16.12
N VAL A 114 7.18 0.97 -15.79
CA VAL A 114 7.08 1.82 -14.59
C VAL A 114 6.07 2.94 -14.79
N THR A 115 6.11 3.63 -15.94
CA THR A 115 5.13 4.69 -16.25
C THR A 115 3.72 4.11 -16.43
N GLY A 116 3.63 2.83 -16.76
CA GLY A 116 2.43 2.03 -16.80
C GLY A 116 1.81 1.77 -15.43
N TRP A 117 2.61 1.68 -14.35
CA TRP A 117 2.10 1.32 -13.01
C TRP A 117 1.34 2.42 -12.30
N VAL A 118 1.59 3.69 -12.60
CA VAL A 118 1.01 4.82 -11.87
C VAL A 118 0.33 5.80 -12.81
N PRO A 119 -0.56 6.68 -12.32
CA PRO A 119 -0.93 7.87 -13.07
C PRO A 119 0.30 8.74 -13.30
N ARG A 120 0.27 9.51 -14.38
CA ARG A 120 1.34 10.48 -14.67
C ARG A 120 1.45 11.49 -13.53
N SER A 121 2.65 11.67 -13.00
CA SER A 121 2.94 12.71 -12.02
C SER A 121 3.41 14.00 -12.71
N TYR A 122 2.79 15.12 -12.37
CA TYR A 122 3.17 16.47 -12.81
C TYR A 122 3.99 17.21 -11.75
N ALA A 123 3.75 16.91 -10.48
CA ALA A 123 4.49 17.47 -9.36
C ALA A 123 4.46 16.51 -8.17
N ALA A 124 5.60 16.35 -7.51
CA ALA A 124 5.74 15.65 -6.24
C ALA A 124 6.76 16.42 -5.40
N ARG A 125 6.28 17.15 -4.38
CA ARG A 125 7.10 18.06 -3.54
C ARG A 125 6.74 17.86 -2.07
N TYR A 126 7.75 17.83 -1.21
CA TYR A 126 7.59 17.73 0.25
C TYR A 126 8.63 18.61 0.94
N GLY A 127 8.24 19.25 2.05
CA GLY A 127 9.09 20.16 2.81
C GLY A 127 8.56 21.59 2.81
N GLN A 128 9.44 22.59 2.90
CA GLN A 128 9.02 23.98 2.77
C GLN A 128 8.80 24.30 1.28
N ILE A 129 7.58 24.69 0.93
CA ILE A 129 7.17 24.92 -0.47
C ILE A 129 6.87 26.41 -0.66
N ASP A 130 7.74 27.07 -1.42
CA ASP A 130 7.62 28.48 -1.76
C ASP A 130 6.26 28.80 -2.36
N GLY A 131 5.61 29.86 -1.85
CA GLY A 131 4.29 30.30 -2.29
C GLY A 131 3.11 29.53 -1.70
N LEU A 132 3.33 28.45 -0.93
CA LEU A 132 2.28 27.71 -0.25
C LEU A 132 2.17 28.07 1.23
N SER A 133 3.21 27.81 2.03
CA SER A 133 3.33 28.26 3.43
C SER A 133 4.76 28.10 3.95
N ASP A 134 5.07 28.72 5.09
CA ASP A 134 6.37 28.58 5.77
C ASP A 134 6.52 27.27 6.58
N SER A 135 5.48 26.44 6.63
CA SER A 135 5.52 25.12 7.29
C SER A 135 5.95 24.01 6.33
N CYS A 136 6.24 22.83 6.88
CA CYS A 136 6.37 21.61 6.09
C CYS A 136 5.02 21.25 5.45
N GLU A 137 4.98 21.24 4.12
CA GLU A 137 3.82 20.96 3.28
C GLU A 137 4.15 19.88 2.24
N SER A 138 3.12 19.42 1.54
CA SER A 138 3.25 18.49 0.41
C SER A 138 2.38 18.94 -0.76
N VAL A 139 2.85 18.70 -1.98
CA VAL A 139 2.08 18.86 -3.20
C VAL A 139 2.32 17.63 -4.06
N LEU A 140 1.25 16.89 -4.34
CA LEU A 140 1.26 15.79 -5.31
C LEU A 140 0.19 16.06 -6.37
N ALA A 141 0.58 16.15 -7.63
CA ALA A 141 -0.32 16.40 -8.76
C ALA A 141 -0.22 15.24 -9.75
N LEU A 142 -1.31 14.48 -9.89
CA LEU A 142 -1.38 13.27 -10.70
C LEU A 142 -2.47 13.39 -11.76
N ARG A 143 -2.27 12.81 -12.94
CA ARG A 143 -3.34 12.70 -13.95
C ARG A 143 -4.55 11.97 -13.35
N HIS A 144 -5.73 12.52 -13.59
CA HIS A 144 -6.98 11.96 -13.11
C HIS A 144 -7.49 10.90 -14.10
N LEU A 145 -7.47 9.62 -13.72
CA LEU A 145 -7.67 8.49 -14.65
C LEU A 145 -9.13 8.15 -14.97
N LYS A 146 -10.11 8.83 -14.35
CA LYS A 146 -11.54 8.55 -14.59
C LYS A 146 -11.96 8.74 -16.06
N GLU A 147 -11.42 9.76 -16.75
CA GLU A 147 -11.70 9.97 -18.18
C GLU A 147 -10.98 8.94 -19.06
N ASP A 148 -9.94 8.28 -18.54
CA ASP A 148 -9.22 7.19 -19.20
C ASP A 148 -9.90 5.81 -18.97
N GLY A 149 -11.10 5.78 -18.37
CA GLY A 149 -11.88 4.55 -18.17
C GLY A 149 -11.44 3.67 -17.00
N TYR A 150 -10.55 4.17 -16.13
CA TYR A 150 -10.12 3.44 -14.94
C TYR A 150 -11.10 3.60 -13.78
N GLU A 151 -11.35 2.52 -13.04
CA GLU A 151 -12.22 2.48 -11.88
C GLU A 151 -11.63 1.66 -10.72
N LEU A 152 -12.06 1.95 -9.49
CA LEU A 152 -11.64 1.20 -8.30
C LEU A 152 -12.28 -0.19 -8.27
N GLY A 153 -11.61 -1.13 -7.60
CA GLY A 153 -12.15 -2.49 -7.41
C GLY A 153 -13.39 -2.51 -6.50
N PRO A 154 -14.29 -3.52 -6.65
CA PRO A 154 -15.48 -3.67 -5.82
C PRO A 154 -15.15 -3.85 -4.32
N ARG A 155 -16.02 -3.35 -3.43
CA ARG A 155 -15.76 -3.16 -1.98
C ARG A 155 -15.46 -4.43 -1.16
N LEU A 156 -15.80 -5.64 -1.59
CA LEU A 156 -15.67 -6.82 -0.72
C LEU A 156 -14.67 -7.84 -1.25
N VAL A 157 -14.86 -8.32 -2.47
CA VAL A 157 -14.04 -9.36 -3.06
C VAL A 157 -13.73 -9.02 -4.51
N LEU A 158 -12.51 -9.36 -4.93
CA LEU A 158 -12.08 -9.20 -6.31
C LEU A 158 -12.28 -10.49 -7.11
N ARG A 159 -12.50 -10.33 -8.42
CA ARG A 159 -12.50 -11.42 -9.37
C ARG A 159 -11.08 -11.96 -9.59
N ARG A 160 -10.98 -13.16 -10.14
CA ARG A 160 -9.70 -13.82 -10.43
C ARG A 160 -8.81 -13.01 -11.36
N ASP A 161 -9.35 -12.43 -12.44
CA ASP A 161 -8.60 -11.58 -13.37
C ASP A 161 -8.04 -10.32 -12.71
N GLN A 162 -8.78 -9.70 -11.80
CA GLN A 162 -8.33 -8.55 -11.01
C GLN A 162 -7.18 -8.92 -10.06
N LEU A 163 -7.32 -10.01 -9.31
CA LEU A 163 -6.27 -10.51 -8.41
C LEU A 163 -4.99 -10.86 -9.18
N GLU A 164 -5.13 -11.46 -10.35
CA GLU A 164 -4.00 -11.81 -11.22
C GLU A 164 -3.33 -10.57 -11.82
N ALA A 165 -4.09 -9.54 -12.18
CA ALA A 165 -3.54 -8.27 -12.61
C ALA A 165 -2.75 -7.57 -11.49
N MET A 166 -3.23 -7.63 -10.25
CA MET A 166 -2.53 -7.07 -9.08
C MET A 166 -1.17 -7.74 -8.86
N VAL A 167 -1.09 -9.08 -8.88
CA VAL A 167 0.22 -9.77 -8.77
C VAL A 167 1.11 -9.52 -9.99
N GLY A 168 0.50 -9.33 -11.16
CA GLY A 168 1.19 -8.95 -12.40
C GLY A 168 1.85 -7.58 -12.36
N LEU A 169 1.32 -6.64 -11.56
CA LEU A 169 1.91 -5.33 -11.32
C LEU A 169 2.95 -5.36 -10.19
N VAL A 170 2.60 -5.92 -9.03
CA VAL A 170 3.44 -5.80 -7.82
C VAL A 170 4.69 -6.70 -7.88
N GLY A 171 4.63 -7.83 -8.59
CA GLY A 171 5.80 -8.71 -8.80
C GLY A 171 6.97 -8.00 -9.48
N PRO A 172 6.77 -7.45 -10.68
CA PRO A 172 7.77 -6.63 -11.36
C PRO A 172 8.22 -5.40 -10.56
N PHE A 173 7.31 -4.74 -9.83
CA PHE A 173 7.67 -3.62 -8.95
C PHE A 173 8.69 -4.03 -7.88
N HIS A 174 8.42 -5.12 -7.15
CA HIS A 174 9.37 -5.65 -6.17
C HIS A 174 10.69 -6.11 -6.79
N ALA A 175 10.63 -6.73 -7.98
CA ALA A 175 11.81 -7.18 -8.72
C ALA A 175 12.76 -6.04 -9.08
N LEU A 176 12.24 -4.85 -9.42
CA LEU A 176 13.08 -3.69 -9.71
C LEU A 176 13.86 -3.21 -8.49
N GLY A 177 13.28 -3.26 -7.28
CA GLY A 177 14.04 -2.95 -6.07
C GLY A 177 15.15 -3.97 -5.78
N TYR A 178 14.92 -5.25 -6.03
CA TYR A 178 15.98 -6.27 -5.97
C TYR A 178 17.07 -6.02 -7.01
N ALA A 179 16.69 -5.68 -8.24
CA ALA A 179 17.63 -5.38 -9.31
C ALA A 179 18.44 -4.11 -9.03
N THR A 180 17.84 -3.05 -8.48
CA THR A 180 18.57 -1.85 -8.03
C THR A 180 19.59 -2.20 -6.95
N ARG A 181 19.25 -3.07 -6.00
CA ARG A 181 20.20 -3.55 -4.98
C ARG A 181 21.41 -4.26 -5.57
N ILE A 182 21.19 -5.09 -6.59
CA ILE A 182 22.23 -5.90 -7.23
C ILE A 182 23.11 -5.05 -8.14
N LEU A 183 22.51 -4.24 -9.01
CA LEU A 183 23.21 -3.54 -10.10
C LEU A 183 23.62 -2.11 -9.72
N GLN A 184 22.89 -1.47 -8.82
CA GLN A 184 23.09 -0.06 -8.46
C GLN A 184 23.08 0.14 -6.93
N PRO A 185 23.97 -0.54 -6.17
CA PRO A 185 23.91 -0.58 -4.71
C PRO A 185 23.97 0.81 -4.06
N GLN A 186 24.69 1.77 -4.64
CA GLN A 186 24.73 3.15 -4.13
C GLN A 186 23.39 3.88 -4.31
N VAL A 187 22.68 3.62 -5.41
CA VAL A 187 21.33 4.15 -5.64
C VAL A 187 20.37 3.50 -4.65
N TYR A 188 20.46 2.18 -4.49
CA TYR A 188 19.66 1.44 -3.52
C TYR A 188 19.82 1.98 -2.09
N GLU A 189 21.04 2.19 -1.61
CA GLU A 189 21.28 2.74 -0.26
C GLU A 189 20.76 4.17 -0.10
N ARG A 190 20.89 5.00 -1.15
CA ARG A 190 20.28 6.34 -1.16
C ARG A 190 18.76 6.26 -1.04
N LEU A 191 18.13 5.39 -1.85
CA LEU A 191 16.69 5.18 -1.82
C LEU A 191 16.22 4.68 -0.46
N ARG A 192 16.91 3.68 0.09
CA ARG A 192 16.61 3.10 1.42
C ARG A 192 16.70 4.16 2.51
N SER A 193 17.72 5.01 2.46
CA SER A 193 17.94 6.08 3.44
C SER A 193 16.92 7.22 3.35
N GLY A 194 16.28 7.40 2.18
CA GLY A 194 15.26 8.43 1.98
C GLY A 194 13.86 8.03 2.43
N VAL A 195 13.57 6.73 2.57
CA VAL A 195 12.30 6.25 3.12
C VAL A 195 12.22 6.57 4.61
N VAL A 196 11.24 7.36 5.01
CA VAL A 196 10.99 7.69 6.41
C VAL A 196 10.41 6.46 7.12
N PRO A 197 11.05 5.95 8.20
CA PRO A 197 10.53 4.80 8.92
C PRO A 197 9.15 5.07 9.51
N MET A 198 8.25 4.10 9.38
CA MET A 198 6.89 4.17 9.91
C MET A 198 6.68 3.05 10.94
N PRO A 199 7.09 3.25 12.20
CA PRO A 199 6.97 2.21 13.22
C PRO A 199 5.50 1.95 13.55
N PHE A 200 5.19 0.71 13.93
CA PHE A 200 3.86 0.36 14.46
C PHE A 200 3.72 0.74 15.95
N VAL A 201 4.85 1.02 16.61
CA VAL A 201 4.94 1.42 18.01
C VAL A 201 5.16 2.93 18.14
N SER A 202 4.56 3.54 19.15
CA SER A 202 4.78 4.95 19.51
C SER A 202 5.59 5.05 20.80
N SER A 203 6.43 6.08 20.90
CA SER A 203 7.10 6.41 22.16
C SER A 203 6.13 6.82 23.28
N THR A 204 4.89 7.19 22.92
CA THR A 204 3.87 7.62 23.88
C THR A 204 2.91 6.52 24.31
N GLY A 205 2.90 5.37 23.64
CA GLY A 205 1.90 4.32 23.83
C GLY A 205 0.47 4.74 23.45
N LYS A 206 0.33 5.82 22.65
CA LYS A 206 -0.95 6.37 22.17
C LYS A 206 -0.97 6.67 20.67
N GLY A 207 -0.13 6.04 19.87
CA GLY A 207 -0.17 6.09 18.41
C GLY A 207 -1.41 5.41 17.83
N VAL A 208 -1.71 5.75 16.58
CA VAL A 208 -2.84 5.19 15.81
C VAL A 208 -2.85 3.66 15.85
N PHE A 209 -1.73 3.02 15.50
CA PHE A 209 -1.66 1.55 15.42
C PHE A 209 -1.90 0.86 16.77
N GLU A 210 -1.47 1.44 17.88
CA GLU A 210 -1.71 0.89 19.22
C GLU A 210 -3.21 0.86 19.53
N VAL A 211 -3.95 1.91 19.16
CA VAL A 211 -5.41 1.96 19.31
C VAL A 211 -6.08 0.91 18.41
N LEU A 212 -5.69 0.86 17.13
CA LEU A 212 -6.32 -0.01 16.15
C LEU A 212 -6.11 -1.50 16.48
N TYR A 213 -4.89 -1.91 16.80
CA TYR A 213 -4.60 -3.31 17.12
C TYR A 213 -5.05 -3.71 18.54
N ARG A 214 -5.15 -2.76 19.47
CA ARG A 214 -5.82 -3.00 20.77
C ARG A 214 -7.27 -3.42 20.56
N VAL A 215 -8.04 -2.63 19.80
CA VAL A 215 -9.43 -2.96 19.45
C VAL A 215 -9.50 -4.31 18.74
N ALA A 216 -8.62 -4.54 17.76
CA ALA A 216 -8.59 -5.78 16.99
C ALA A 216 -8.44 -7.02 17.90
N PHE A 217 -7.54 -6.98 18.87
CA PHE A 217 -7.33 -8.08 19.82
C PHE A 217 -8.46 -8.21 20.83
N ASP A 218 -8.95 -7.11 21.40
CA ASP A 218 -10.09 -7.13 22.34
C ASP A 218 -11.31 -7.79 21.70
N ARG A 219 -11.58 -7.41 20.45
CA ARG A 219 -12.65 -7.96 19.64
C ARG A 219 -12.45 -9.43 19.34
N PHE A 220 -11.28 -9.80 18.81
CA PHE A 220 -10.97 -11.17 18.41
C PHE A 220 -11.06 -12.14 19.59
N TYR A 221 -10.36 -11.85 20.69
CA TYR A 221 -10.37 -12.71 21.87
C TYR A 221 -11.70 -12.68 22.61
N GLY A 222 -12.37 -11.52 22.63
CA GLY A 222 -13.72 -11.42 23.18
C GLY A 222 -14.72 -12.32 22.45
N PHE A 223 -14.64 -12.41 21.12
CA PHE A 223 -15.46 -13.34 20.34
C PHE A 223 -15.02 -14.80 20.54
N TYR A 224 -13.72 -15.07 20.45
CA TYR A 224 -13.15 -16.39 20.65
C TYR A 224 -13.55 -16.98 22.01
N ASP A 225 -13.41 -16.23 23.10
CA ASP A 225 -13.73 -16.72 24.44
C ASP A 225 -15.23 -17.06 24.61
N ARG A 226 -16.12 -16.29 23.94
CA ARG A 226 -17.56 -16.56 23.95
C ARG A 226 -17.95 -17.79 23.12
N GLN A 227 -17.23 -18.05 22.03
CA GLN A 227 -17.63 -19.04 21.03
C GLN A 227 -16.71 -20.26 20.95
N LYS A 228 -15.64 -20.34 21.76
CA LYS A 228 -14.60 -21.37 21.67
C LYS A 228 -15.14 -22.80 21.64
N GLU A 229 -16.16 -23.10 22.45
CA GLU A 229 -16.75 -24.45 22.54
C GLU A 229 -17.48 -24.83 21.24
N GLN A 230 -18.01 -23.84 20.52
CA GLN A 230 -18.68 -24.04 19.24
C GLN A 230 -17.69 -24.02 18.07
N LEU A 231 -16.62 -23.22 18.17
CA LEU A 231 -15.62 -23.03 17.12
C LEU A 231 -14.54 -24.12 17.08
N LEU A 232 -14.29 -24.78 18.21
CA LEU A 232 -13.28 -25.83 18.38
C LEU A 232 -13.98 -27.12 18.79
N GLN A 233 -14.32 -27.96 17.81
CA GLN A 233 -15.10 -29.18 18.03
C GLN A 233 -14.31 -30.46 17.73
N GLN A 234 -13.16 -30.34 17.07
CA GLN A 234 -12.40 -31.47 16.54
C GLN A 234 -11.06 -31.58 17.27
N GLU A 235 -10.51 -32.79 17.39
CA GLU A 235 -9.20 -32.99 18.04
C GLU A 235 -8.08 -32.18 17.35
N GLN A 236 -8.17 -32.00 16.03
CA GLN A 236 -7.23 -31.17 15.25
C GLN A 236 -7.26 -29.68 15.63
N ASP A 237 -8.31 -29.23 16.34
CA ASP A 237 -8.40 -27.85 16.83
C ASP A 237 -7.51 -27.59 18.05
N GLU A 238 -7.00 -28.63 18.73
CA GLU A 238 -6.12 -28.46 19.91
C GLU A 238 -4.84 -27.68 19.56
N GLY A 239 -4.24 -27.98 18.41
CA GLY A 239 -3.06 -27.28 17.91
C GLY A 239 -3.35 -25.81 17.61
N PHE A 240 -4.50 -25.52 17.03
CA PHE A 240 -4.94 -24.16 16.72
C PHE A 240 -5.23 -23.37 18.00
N ALA A 241 -5.96 -23.96 18.95
CA ALA A 241 -6.23 -23.34 20.25
C ALA A 241 -4.93 -23.00 20.99
N ALA A 242 -3.95 -23.90 20.98
CA ALA A 242 -2.63 -23.65 21.55
C ALA A 242 -1.89 -22.52 20.83
N ALA A 243 -2.02 -22.38 19.51
CA ALA A 243 -1.44 -21.27 18.76
C ALA A 243 -2.09 -19.92 19.12
N LEU A 244 -3.41 -19.88 19.27
CA LEU A 244 -4.13 -18.68 19.74
C LEU A 244 -3.69 -18.28 21.15
N GLU A 245 -3.53 -19.23 22.06
CA GLU A 245 -3.04 -18.91 23.41
C GLU A 245 -1.57 -18.46 23.42
N ARG A 246 -0.70 -18.98 22.53
CA ARG A 246 0.66 -18.42 22.35
C ARG A 246 0.62 -16.98 21.86
N LEU A 247 -0.20 -16.68 20.86
CA LEU A 247 -0.41 -15.32 20.36
C LEU A 247 -0.93 -14.41 21.47
N ARG A 248 -1.91 -14.86 22.26
CA ARG A 248 -2.48 -14.12 23.40
C ARG A 248 -1.41 -13.83 24.44
N ASN A 249 -0.69 -14.86 24.90
CA ASN A 249 0.31 -14.71 25.96
C ASN A 249 1.43 -13.75 25.58
N LYS A 250 1.84 -13.72 24.30
CA LYS A 250 2.97 -12.92 23.84
C LYS A 250 2.58 -11.49 23.47
N TYR A 251 1.42 -11.30 22.85
CA TYR A 251 1.06 -10.04 22.21
C TYR A 251 -0.25 -9.42 22.71
N PHE A 252 -1.02 -10.08 23.59
CA PHE A 252 -2.32 -9.54 23.99
C PHE A 252 -2.23 -8.18 24.65
N ALA A 253 -1.21 -7.91 25.48
CA ALA A 253 -1.06 -6.60 26.11
C ALA A 253 -0.69 -5.49 25.12
N GLN A 254 0.12 -5.82 24.13
CA GLN A 254 0.71 -4.88 23.16
C GLN A 254 0.71 -5.48 21.75
N PRO A 255 -0.46 -5.59 21.10
CA PRO A 255 -0.61 -6.27 19.81
C PRO A 255 0.23 -5.68 18.68
N GLU A 256 0.44 -4.36 18.71
CA GLU A 256 1.24 -3.62 17.73
C GLU A 256 2.71 -4.08 17.68
N GLN A 257 3.22 -4.66 18.77
CA GLN A 257 4.60 -5.18 18.85
C GLN A 257 4.81 -6.34 17.89
N LEU A 258 3.76 -7.10 17.54
CA LEU A 258 3.86 -8.13 16.52
C LEU A 258 4.10 -7.50 15.14
N MET A 259 3.37 -6.43 14.82
CA MET A 259 3.53 -5.70 13.57
C MET A 259 4.91 -5.04 13.49
N GLU A 260 5.38 -4.45 14.59
CA GLU A 260 6.72 -3.88 14.68
C GLU A 260 7.81 -4.93 14.56
N ARG A 261 7.62 -6.13 15.14
CA ARG A 261 8.53 -7.25 14.96
C ARG A 261 8.59 -7.70 13.52
N ILE A 262 7.45 -7.89 12.85
CA ILE A 262 7.40 -8.25 11.42
C ILE A 262 8.18 -7.22 10.60
N ARG A 263 7.90 -5.93 10.82
CA ARG A 263 8.58 -4.82 10.15
C ARG A 263 10.09 -4.91 10.35
N THR A 264 10.56 -4.93 11.59
CA THR A 264 11.99 -4.79 11.93
C THR A 264 12.82 -6.04 11.67
N SER A 265 12.30 -7.23 11.95
CA SER A 265 13.03 -8.49 11.73
C SER A 265 13.16 -8.85 10.25
N SER A 266 12.24 -8.38 9.39
CA SER A 266 12.30 -8.65 7.95
C SER A 266 13.58 -8.17 7.29
N PHE A 267 14.08 -6.99 7.66
CA PHE A 267 15.25 -6.36 7.07
C PHE A 267 16.49 -6.40 7.98
N ASP A 268 16.48 -7.24 9.01
CA ASP A 268 17.66 -7.51 9.84
C ASP A 268 18.71 -8.23 8.98
N GLU A 269 19.84 -7.57 8.73
CA GLU A 269 20.91 -8.06 7.85
C GLU A 269 21.60 -9.32 8.38
N SER A 270 21.39 -9.68 9.66
CA SER A 270 21.83 -10.97 10.19
C SER A 270 20.99 -12.15 9.71
N GLN A 271 19.78 -11.89 9.18
CA GLN A 271 18.89 -12.91 8.64
C GLN A 271 19.35 -13.33 7.24
N PRO A 272 19.49 -14.63 6.98
CA PRO A 272 20.00 -15.13 5.70
C PRO A 272 19.07 -14.79 4.54
N ASP A 273 17.78 -14.57 4.80
CA ASP A 273 16.72 -14.28 3.84
C ASP A 273 16.33 -12.78 3.76
N SER A 274 17.10 -11.90 4.41
CA SER A 274 16.90 -10.43 4.37
C SER A 274 16.93 -9.83 2.95
N TYR A 275 17.46 -10.59 1.98
CA TYR A 275 17.47 -10.23 0.57
C TYR A 275 16.09 -10.22 -0.11
N PHE A 276 15.04 -10.72 0.55
CA PHE A 276 13.63 -10.58 0.13
C PHE A 276 12.97 -9.26 0.60
N CYS A 277 13.75 -8.35 1.18
CA CYS A 277 13.28 -6.98 1.45
C CYS A 277 13.49 -6.05 0.26
N THR A 278 12.50 -5.18 0.04
CA THR A 278 12.50 -4.20 -1.03
C THR A 278 11.60 -3.00 -0.68
N PHE A 279 11.47 -2.05 -1.58
CA PHE A 279 10.51 -0.96 -1.47
C PHE A 279 9.12 -1.49 -1.78
N LEU A 280 8.20 -1.30 -0.86
CA LEU A 280 6.82 -1.80 -0.91
C LEU A 280 5.86 -0.66 -1.19
N HIS A 281 4.68 -0.97 -1.72
CA HIS A 281 3.57 -0.02 -1.67
C HIS A 281 3.10 0.21 -0.22
N GLY A 282 3.10 -0.85 0.60
CA GLY A 282 2.79 -0.83 2.03
C GLY A 282 1.30 -0.84 2.37
N ASP A 283 0.46 -0.27 1.49
CA ASP A 283 -1.01 -0.38 1.52
C ASP A 283 -1.54 -0.87 0.16
N PHE A 284 -0.94 -1.95 -0.36
CA PHE A 284 -1.35 -2.52 -1.65
C PHE A 284 -2.71 -3.20 -1.53
N ASN A 285 -3.80 -2.50 -1.85
CA ASN A 285 -5.16 -3.01 -1.73
C ASN A 285 -6.08 -2.43 -2.81
N ARG A 286 -7.26 -3.01 -3.02
CA ARG A 286 -8.19 -2.60 -4.09
C ARG A 286 -8.62 -1.13 -4.09
N ASN A 287 -8.54 -0.44 -2.94
CA ASN A 287 -8.88 0.98 -2.81
C ASN A 287 -7.75 1.88 -3.31
N ASN A 288 -6.55 1.32 -3.51
CA ASN A 288 -5.37 1.99 -4.03
C ASN A 288 -4.98 1.48 -5.41
N VAL A 289 -5.84 0.67 -6.03
CA VAL A 289 -5.62 0.04 -7.32
C VAL A 289 -6.82 0.29 -8.24
N LEU A 290 -6.52 0.84 -9.41
CA LEU A 290 -7.44 1.23 -10.45
C LEU A 290 -7.34 0.23 -11.62
N PHE A 291 -8.47 -0.33 -12.02
CA PHE A 291 -8.60 -1.29 -13.10
C PHE A 291 -9.17 -0.62 -14.35
N HIS A 292 -8.66 -1.02 -15.51
CA HIS A 292 -9.27 -0.75 -16.81
C HIS A 292 -9.71 -2.08 -17.41
N TYR A 293 -10.77 -2.05 -18.20
CA TYR A 293 -11.37 -3.24 -18.79
C TYR A 293 -11.50 -3.07 -20.30
N ASP A 294 -11.28 -4.19 -21.00
CA ASP A 294 -11.56 -4.26 -22.43
C ASP A 294 -13.07 -4.27 -22.72
N ALA A 295 -13.42 -4.31 -24.01
CA ALA A 295 -14.82 -4.38 -24.44
C ALA A 295 -15.57 -5.65 -23.98
N ALA A 296 -14.86 -6.69 -23.53
CA ALA A 296 -15.43 -7.92 -22.98
C ALA A 296 -15.59 -7.86 -21.45
N GLY A 297 -15.15 -6.79 -20.79
CA GLY A 297 -15.19 -6.62 -19.34
C GLY A 297 -14.07 -7.33 -18.60
N THR A 298 -13.02 -7.77 -19.30
CA THR A 298 -11.82 -8.40 -18.71
C THR A 298 -10.78 -7.35 -18.39
N VAL A 299 -10.08 -7.48 -17.27
CA VAL A 299 -8.98 -6.57 -16.93
C VAL A 299 -7.88 -6.64 -18.01
N ASP A 300 -7.61 -5.53 -18.67
CA ASP A 300 -6.54 -5.38 -19.66
C ASP A 300 -5.43 -4.42 -19.20
N ASN A 301 -5.69 -3.61 -18.16
CA ASN A 301 -4.70 -2.73 -17.56
C ASN A 301 -5.01 -2.40 -16.10
N ILE A 302 -3.98 -2.01 -15.35
CA ILE A 302 -4.06 -1.72 -13.92
C ILE A 302 -3.04 -0.64 -13.54
N LYS A 303 -3.44 0.26 -12.64
CA LYS A 303 -2.60 1.32 -12.07
C LYS A 303 -2.75 1.38 -10.56
N THR A 304 -1.67 1.65 -9.85
CA THR A 304 -1.66 1.88 -8.41
C THR A 304 -1.54 3.36 -8.10
N ILE A 305 -2.14 3.78 -7.00
CA ILE A 305 -2.11 5.14 -6.45
C ILE A 305 -1.86 5.07 -4.95
N ASP A 306 -1.57 6.22 -4.33
CA ASP A 306 -1.49 6.35 -2.87
C ASP A 306 -0.38 5.51 -2.20
N PHE A 307 0.86 5.98 -2.32
CA PHE A 307 2.04 5.39 -1.67
C PHE A 307 2.25 5.89 -0.23
N GLN A 308 1.19 6.34 0.46
CA GLN A 308 1.31 6.89 1.83
C GLN A 308 1.90 5.90 2.83
N GLU A 309 1.60 4.62 2.68
CA GLU A 309 2.12 3.57 3.55
C GLU A 309 3.44 2.96 3.06
N LEU A 310 4.10 3.55 2.05
CA LEU A 310 5.37 3.06 1.50
C LEU A 310 6.38 2.77 2.61
N ARG A 311 6.94 1.56 2.56
CA ARG A 311 7.88 1.02 3.54
C ARG A 311 8.99 0.26 2.83
N PHE A 312 10.16 0.21 3.46
CA PHE A 312 11.20 -0.76 3.12
C PHE A 312 11.07 -1.97 4.06
N SER A 313 10.66 -3.13 3.53
CA SER A 313 10.41 -4.35 4.31
C SER A 313 10.22 -5.58 3.40
N THR A 314 9.79 -6.71 3.96
CA THR A 314 9.48 -7.95 3.23
C THR A 314 8.28 -7.80 2.30
N THR A 315 8.38 -8.38 1.10
CA THR A 315 7.25 -8.43 0.14
C THR A 315 6.01 -9.16 0.69
N ALA A 316 6.14 -9.94 1.76
CA ALA A 316 5.01 -10.58 2.42
C ALA A 316 3.98 -9.57 2.96
N ILE A 317 4.39 -8.34 3.27
CA ILE A 317 3.47 -7.28 3.73
C ILE A 317 2.43 -6.96 2.65
N ASP A 318 2.88 -6.56 1.45
CA ASP A 318 1.97 -6.23 0.35
C ASP A 318 1.12 -7.45 -0.03
N LEU A 319 1.76 -8.61 -0.16
CA LEU A 319 1.11 -9.84 -0.61
C LEU A 319 0.05 -10.36 0.36
N SER A 320 0.42 -10.61 1.62
CA SER A 320 -0.51 -11.19 2.59
C SER A 320 -1.68 -10.27 2.86
N PHE A 321 -1.45 -8.96 2.90
CA PHE A 321 -2.50 -7.96 3.10
C PHE A 321 -3.52 -7.99 1.98
N PHE A 322 -3.11 -7.78 0.72
CA PHE A 322 -4.08 -7.73 -0.38
C PHE A 322 -4.77 -9.08 -0.58
N MET A 323 -4.04 -10.20 -0.44
CA MET A 323 -4.62 -11.52 -0.62
C MET A 323 -5.72 -11.78 0.42
N TYR A 324 -5.48 -11.48 1.69
CA TYR A 324 -6.49 -11.67 2.74
C TYR A 324 -7.67 -10.70 2.62
N MET A 325 -7.43 -9.46 2.19
CA MET A 325 -8.49 -8.44 2.07
C MET A 325 -9.40 -8.60 0.87
N ASN A 326 -8.94 -9.27 -0.20
CA ASN A 326 -9.65 -9.27 -1.49
C ASN A 326 -10.09 -10.65 -1.99
N THR A 327 -9.59 -11.73 -1.39
CA THR A 327 -9.91 -13.08 -1.84
C THR A 327 -11.23 -13.57 -1.21
N PRO A 328 -12.17 -14.11 -2.01
CA PRO A 328 -13.37 -14.76 -1.47
C PRO A 328 -13.02 -15.84 -0.43
N PRO A 329 -13.73 -15.89 0.72
CA PRO A 329 -13.42 -16.86 1.77
C PRO A 329 -13.45 -18.33 1.31
N ASP A 330 -14.41 -18.68 0.47
CA ASP A 330 -14.64 -20.07 0.02
C ASP A 330 -13.56 -20.59 -0.94
N ASP A 331 -12.92 -19.69 -1.69
CA ASP A 331 -11.89 -20.01 -2.69
C ASP A 331 -10.47 -19.68 -2.20
N ARG A 332 -10.32 -19.26 -0.93
CA ARG A 332 -9.09 -18.69 -0.39
C ARG A 332 -7.88 -19.59 -0.55
N GLU A 333 -8.03 -20.86 -0.22
CA GLU A 333 -6.99 -21.89 -0.29
C GLU A 333 -6.36 -21.96 -1.70
N GLU A 334 -7.20 -22.19 -2.71
CA GLU A 334 -6.76 -22.37 -4.09
C GLU A 334 -6.17 -21.08 -4.65
N ILE A 335 -6.86 -19.95 -4.42
CA ILE A 335 -6.44 -18.65 -4.94
C ILE A 335 -5.11 -18.23 -4.32
N PHE A 336 -4.91 -18.42 -3.02
CA PHE A 336 -3.64 -18.04 -2.37
C PHE A 336 -2.45 -18.79 -2.97
N ALA A 337 -2.57 -20.11 -3.08
CA ALA A 337 -1.51 -20.94 -3.64
C ALA A 337 -1.17 -20.58 -5.09
N ASP A 338 -2.18 -20.27 -5.92
CA ASP A 338 -1.96 -19.85 -7.31
C ASP A 338 -1.38 -18.44 -7.42
N LEU A 339 -1.91 -17.48 -6.65
CA LEU A 339 -1.42 -16.10 -6.67
C LEU A 339 0.04 -16.00 -6.23
N LEU A 340 0.47 -16.77 -5.23
CA LEU A 340 1.89 -16.80 -4.83
C LEU A 340 2.79 -17.29 -5.97
N LYS A 341 2.37 -18.32 -6.70
CA LYS A 341 3.11 -18.84 -7.87
C LYS A 341 3.13 -17.82 -9.00
N LYS A 342 2.00 -17.18 -9.30
CA LYS A 342 1.91 -16.14 -10.34
C LYS A 342 2.72 -14.90 -10.01
N TYR A 343 2.64 -14.42 -8.76
CA TYR A 343 3.48 -13.35 -8.25
C TYR A 343 4.96 -13.70 -8.42
N HIS A 344 5.39 -14.85 -7.90
CA HIS A 344 6.79 -15.26 -7.96
C HIS A 344 7.28 -15.35 -9.40
N LYS A 345 6.49 -15.95 -10.29
CA LYS A 345 6.77 -16.02 -11.72
C LYS A 345 6.99 -14.63 -12.32
N LYS A 346 6.09 -13.66 -12.05
CA LYS A 346 6.21 -12.31 -12.59
C LYS A 346 7.40 -11.54 -12.01
N MET A 347 7.66 -11.73 -10.72
CA MET A 347 8.82 -11.17 -10.05
C MET A 347 10.14 -11.71 -10.63
N ILE A 348 10.27 -13.04 -10.74
CA ILE A 348 11.51 -13.67 -11.22
C ILE A 348 11.75 -13.42 -12.71
N GLU A 349 10.69 -13.41 -13.54
CA GLU A 349 10.77 -13.05 -14.97
C GLU A 349 11.33 -11.63 -15.16
N MET A 350 10.86 -10.66 -14.36
CA MET A 350 11.36 -9.29 -14.43
C MET A 350 12.80 -9.18 -13.92
N LEU A 351 13.12 -9.83 -12.79
CA LEU A 351 14.47 -9.83 -12.23
C LEU A 351 15.47 -10.45 -13.23
N GLU A 352 15.16 -11.62 -13.76
CA GLU A 352 15.98 -12.29 -14.77
C GLU A 352 16.19 -11.41 -16.00
N LEU A 353 15.12 -10.81 -16.54
CA LEU A 353 15.20 -9.94 -17.71
C LEU A 353 16.17 -8.77 -17.48
N VAL A 354 16.09 -8.10 -16.33
CA VAL A 354 16.97 -6.97 -16.01
C VAL A 354 18.42 -7.45 -15.84
N LEU A 355 18.66 -8.53 -15.11
CA LEU A 355 20.01 -9.04 -14.89
C LEU A 355 20.67 -9.51 -16.20
N GLN A 356 19.94 -10.21 -17.08
CA GLN A 356 20.45 -10.68 -18.38
C GLN A 356 20.79 -9.54 -19.35
N ARG A 357 20.21 -8.36 -19.18
CA ARG A 357 20.54 -7.20 -20.02
C ARG A 357 21.83 -6.48 -19.59
N ASN A 358 22.38 -6.84 -18.44
CA ASN A 358 23.59 -6.25 -17.88
C ASN A 358 24.77 -7.24 -17.91
N GLN A 359 24.92 -7.97 -19.02
CA GLN A 359 26.00 -8.98 -19.21
C GLN A 359 27.41 -8.39 -19.20
N ASP A 360 27.55 -7.08 -19.46
CA ASP A 360 28.83 -6.37 -19.34
C ASP A 360 29.31 -6.32 -17.87
N GLU A 361 28.40 -6.46 -16.90
CA GLU A 361 28.68 -6.44 -15.46
C GLU A 361 28.53 -7.81 -14.78
N LEU A 362 27.64 -8.68 -15.32
CA LEU A 362 27.31 -9.99 -14.74
C LEU A 362 27.49 -11.11 -15.76
N SER A 363 28.30 -12.12 -15.43
CA SER A 363 28.37 -13.35 -16.22
C SER A 363 27.07 -14.15 -16.12
N GLU A 364 26.77 -14.99 -17.12
CA GLU A 364 25.60 -15.88 -17.10
C GLU A 364 25.57 -16.77 -15.84
N GLU A 365 26.73 -17.30 -15.43
CA GLU A 365 26.85 -18.09 -14.20
C GLU A 365 26.47 -17.26 -12.96
N ARG A 366 26.90 -15.98 -12.89
CA ARG A 366 26.56 -15.11 -11.78
C ARG A 366 25.07 -14.79 -11.74
N VAL A 367 24.44 -14.60 -12.89
CA VAL A 367 22.98 -14.40 -12.99
C VAL A 367 22.25 -15.63 -12.47
N GLN A 368 22.64 -16.84 -12.87
CA GLN A 368 22.03 -18.08 -12.38
C GLN A 368 22.18 -18.25 -10.86
N GLN A 369 23.36 -17.95 -10.31
CA GLN A 369 23.58 -17.98 -8.86
C GLN A 369 22.67 -17.00 -8.12
N LEU A 370 22.54 -15.76 -8.63
CA LEU A 370 21.65 -14.75 -8.05
C LEU A 370 20.18 -15.19 -8.09
N LEU A 371 19.71 -15.70 -9.23
CA LEU A 371 18.32 -16.15 -9.38
C LEU A 371 17.99 -17.37 -8.51
N ALA A 372 18.98 -18.24 -8.22
CA ALA A 372 18.80 -19.36 -7.31
C ALA A 372 18.46 -18.95 -5.88
N ASP A 373 18.93 -17.77 -5.43
CA ASP A 373 18.54 -17.22 -4.12
C ASP A 373 17.06 -16.85 -4.06
N TYR A 374 16.47 -16.46 -5.20
CA TYR A 374 15.06 -16.12 -5.32
C TYR A 374 14.19 -17.29 -5.81
N SER A 375 14.56 -18.54 -5.52
CA SER A 375 13.73 -19.69 -5.87
C SER A 375 12.34 -19.61 -5.22
N PHE A 376 11.34 -20.26 -5.82
CA PHE A 376 9.97 -20.26 -5.28
C PHE A 376 9.94 -20.83 -3.85
N GLU A 377 10.70 -21.90 -3.59
CA GLU A 377 10.78 -22.54 -2.27
C GLU A 377 11.30 -21.57 -1.20
N ARG A 378 12.37 -20.83 -1.50
CA ARG A 378 12.94 -19.83 -0.57
C ARG A 378 12.00 -18.65 -0.37
N PHE A 379 11.38 -18.18 -1.46
CA PHE A 379 10.36 -17.16 -1.39
C PHE A 379 9.17 -17.59 -0.53
N GLU A 380 8.64 -18.79 -0.73
CA GLU A 380 7.49 -19.30 0.02
C GLU A 380 7.82 -19.46 1.51
N ALA A 381 9.01 -19.98 1.84
CA ALA A 381 9.47 -20.07 3.23
C ALA A 381 9.58 -18.69 3.88
N HIS A 382 10.16 -17.71 3.18
CA HIS A 382 10.23 -16.33 3.65
C HIS A 382 8.83 -15.71 3.79
N PHE A 383 7.93 -15.93 2.83
CA PHE A 383 6.55 -15.44 2.88
C PHE A 383 5.83 -15.98 4.11
N LYS A 384 5.90 -17.29 4.37
CA LYS A 384 5.26 -17.95 5.52
C LYS A 384 5.61 -17.27 6.84
N ARG A 385 6.90 -16.97 7.04
CA ARG A 385 7.42 -16.32 8.25
C ARG A 385 6.78 -14.96 8.58
N TYR A 386 6.34 -14.22 7.56
CA TYR A 386 5.84 -12.85 7.72
C TYR A 386 4.37 -12.66 7.31
N ALA A 387 3.73 -13.66 6.71
CA ALA A 387 2.39 -13.58 6.13
C ALA A 387 1.25 -13.36 7.15
N PHE A 388 1.48 -13.57 8.45
CA PHE A 388 0.50 -13.22 9.47
C PHE A 388 0.24 -11.71 9.57
N TYR A 389 1.10 -10.88 8.97
CA TYR A 389 0.85 -9.46 8.76
C TYR A 389 -0.56 -9.21 8.19
N GLY A 390 -0.92 -9.88 7.09
CA GLY A 390 -2.23 -9.69 6.47
C GLY A 390 -3.39 -10.10 7.37
N ALA A 391 -3.24 -11.14 8.19
CA ALA A 391 -4.25 -11.55 9.16
C ALA A 391 -4.46 -10.48 10.25
N MET A 392 -3.37 -9.88 10.76
CA MET A 392 -3.43 -8.76 11.70
C MET A 392 -4.16 -7.55 11.12
N VAL A 393 -3.90 -7.21 9.85
CA VAL A 393 -4.59 -6.10 9.19
C VAL A 393 -6.08 -6.39 9.01
N VAL A 394 -6.45 -7.62 8.61
CA VAL A 394 -7.86 -8.07 8.54
C VAL A 394 -8.59 -7.91 9.87
N MET A 395 -7.97 -8.28 11.00
CA MET A 395 -8.61 -8.16 12.32
C MET A 395 -9.10 -6.74 12.61
N HIS A 396 -8.42 -5.73 12.08
CA HIS A 396 -8.78 -4.34 12.25
C HIS A 396 -9.70 -3.81 11.14
N PHE A 397 -9.38 -4.07 9.86
CA PHE A 397 -10.07 -3.43 8.72
C PHE A 397 -11.36 -4.12 8.27
N LEU A 398 -11.43 -5.46 8.36
CA LEU A 398 -12.59 -6.20 7.86
C LEU A 398 -13.93 -5.79 8.52
N PRO A 399 -13.98 -5.49 9.84
CA PRO A 399 -15.19 -4.96 10.46
C PRO A 399 -15.74 -3.69 9.81
N TRP A 400 -14.88 -2.80 9.33
CA TRP A 400 -15.29 -1.57 8.64
C TRP A 400 -15.87 -1.88 7.26
N LEU A 401 -15.31 -2.88 6.57
CA LEU A 401 -15.78 -3.27 5.24
C LEU A 401 -17.17 -3.92 5.28
N LEU A 402 -17.45 -4.71 6.32
CA LEU A 402 -18.69 -5.45 6.48
C LEU A 402 -19.80 -4.65 7.18
N SER A 403 -19.55 -3.40 7.55
CA SER A 403 -20.54 -2.57 8.25
C SER A 403 -21.31 -1.63 7.32
N ASN A 404 -22.39 -1.08 7.87
CA ASN A 404 -23.19 -0.07 7.20
C ASN A 404 -22.48 1.29 7.15
N GLU A 405 -22.86 2.12 6.19
CA GLU A 405 -22.25 3.42 5.94
C GLU A 405 -22.38 4.40 7.11
N THR A 406 -23.47 4.31 7.88
CA THR A 406 -23.71 5.21 9.03
C THR A 406 -22.69 4.96 10.14
N ASP A 407 -22.48 3.70 10.52
CA ASP A 407 -21.48 3.34 11.52
C ASP A 407 -20.06 3.65 11.04
N CYS A 408 -19.77 3.40 9.75
CA CYS A 408 -18.48 3.79 9.16
C CYS A 408 -18.26 5.31 9.25
N ALA A 409 -19.26 6.11 8.90
CA ALA A 409 -19.15 7.57 8.92
C ALA A 409 -18.95 8.12 10.35
N GLU A 410 -19.65 7.57 11.34
CA GLU A 410 -19.47 7.98 12.74
C GLU A 410 -18.11 7.54 13.29
N LEU A 411 -17.67 6.33 12.95
CA LEU A 411 -16.36 5.83 13.37
C LEU A 411 -15.22 6.67 12.76
N SER A 412 -15.38 7.04 11.48
CA SER A 412 -14.54 7.99 10.76
C SER A 412 -14.48 9.35 11.48
N ARG A 413 -15.63 9.91 11.85
CA ARG A 413 -15.71 11.18 12.59
C ARG A 413 -14.99 11.08 13.94
N LEU A 414 -15.22 10.00 14.69
CA LEU A 414 -14.60 9.77 15.99
C LEU A 414 -13.08 9.62 15.88
N PHE A 415 -12.59 8.90 14.86
CA PHE A 415 -11.15 8.80 14.59
C PHE A 415 -10.51 10.17 14.36
N GLU A 416 -11.15 11.03 13.56
CA GLU A 416 -10.64 12.39 13.29
C GLU A 416 -10.68 13.29 14.53
N THR A 417 -11.71 13.16 15.37
CA THR A 417 -11.91 14.06 16.52
C THR A 417 -11.20 13.62 17.80
N ASP A 418 -11.31 12.33 18.15
CA ASP A 418 -10.73 11.72 19.36
C ASP A 418 -10.80 10.18 19.28
N MET A 419 -9.79 9.57 18.64
CA MET A 419 -9.66 8.11 18.55
C MET A 419 -9.42 7.42 19.90
N HIS A 420 -9.13 8.17 20.97
CA HIS A 420 -8.93 7.61 22.31
C HIS A 420 -10.20 7.63 23.15
N SER A 421 -11.31 8.15 22.61
CA SER A 421 -12.58 8.24 23.31
C SER A 421 -13.18 6.84 23.58
N PRO A 422 -13.90 6.66 24.71
CA PRO A 422 -14.65 5.44 24.96
C PRO A 422 -15.68 5.14 23.85
N ALA A 423 -16.23 6.18 23.21
CA ALA A 423 -17.16 6.06 22.11
C ALA A 423 -16.51 5.41 20.88
N PHE A 424 -15.30 5.83 20.52
CA PHE A 424 -14.53 5.21 19.43
C PHE A 424 -14.28 3.73 19.71
N HIS A 425 -13.79 3.40 20.91
CA HIS A 425 -13.51 2.00 21.29
C HIS A 425 -14.77 1.13 21.25
N GLN A 426 -15.87 1.58 21.84
CA GLN A 426 -17.15 0.83 21.85
C GLN A 426 -17.71 0.62 20.45
N LEU A 427 -17.72 1.65 19.60
CA LEU A 427 -18.20 1.53 18.23
C LEU A 427 -17.30 0.58 17.42
N SER A 428 -15.98 0.66 17.60
CA SER A 428 -15.03 -0.21 16.91
C SER A 428 -15.18 -1.69 17.31
N LEU A 429 -15.59 -1.99 18.54
CA LEU A 429 -15.92 -3.35 18.98
C LEU A 429 -17.24 -3.85 18.37
N ALA A 430 -18.21 -2.96 18.16
CA ALA A 430 -19.55 -3.31 17.69
C ALA A 430 -19.67 -3.45 16.16
N ILE A 431 -18.94 -2.61 15.41
CA ILE A 431 -19.08 -2.46 13.96
C ILE A 431 -18.94 -3.79 13.21
N GLY A 432 -19.81 -4.15 12.26
CA GLY A 432 -19.78 -5.44 11.55
C GLY A 432 -20.13 -6.70 12.37
N GLY A 433 -20.27 -6.59 13.71
CA GLY A 433 -20.75 -7.64 14.60
C GLY A 433 -20.02 -8.98 14.53
N ASP A 434 -20.73 -10.05 14.91
CA ASP A 434 -20.19 -11.42 14.94
C ASP A 434 -19.98 -12.02 13.53
N VAL A 435 -20.60 -11.46 12.49
CA VAL A 435 -20.31 -11.82 11.10
C VAL A 435 -18.85 -11.49 10.77
N ALA A 436 -18.41 -10.27 11.06
CA ALA A 436 -17.01 -9.90 10.89
C ALA A 436 -16.08 -10.72 11.80
N ASN A 437 -16.48 -10.97 13.05
CA ASN A 437 -15.66 -11.75 13.98
C ASN A 437 -15.42 -13.19 13.52
N LEU A 438 -16.45 -13.82 12.95
CA LEU A 438 -16.34 -15.17 12.40
C LEU A 438 -15.40 -15.21 11.19
N GLU A 439 -15.50 -14.23 10.29
CA GLU A 439 -14.60 -14.15 9.13
C GLU A 439 -13.14 -13.89 9.54
N ILE A 440 -12.91 -13.04 10.54
CA ILE A 440 -11.58 -12.85 11.14
C ILE A 440 -11.07 -14.17 11.73
N PHE A 441 -11.90 -14.90 12.46
CA PHE A 441 -11.53 -16.22 13.01
C PHE A 441 -11.12 -17.22 11.92
N LYS A 442 -11.87 -17.28 10.82
CA LYS A 442 -11.50 -18.11 9.65
C LYS A 442 -10.17 -17.70 9.02
N VAL A 443 -9.88 -16.41 8.95
CA VAL A 443 -8.59 -15.90 8.44
C VAL A 443 -7.43 -16.32 9.35
N VAL A 444 -7.59 -16.21 10.66
CA VAL A 444 -6.56 -16.66 11.62
C VAL A 444 -6.36 -18.17 11.58
N ARG A 445 -7.46 -18.93 11.42
CA ARG A 445 -7.40 -20.39 11.22
C ARG A 445 -6.63 -20.76 9.94
N HIS A 446 -6.96 -20.12 8.82
CA HIS A 446 -6.23 -20.31 7.57
C HIS A 446 -4.73 -19.99 7.72
N ALA A 447 -4.40 -18.88 8.41
CA ALA A 447 -3.01 -18.53 8.68
C ALA A 447 -2.28 -19.58 9.53
N TYR A 448 -2.96 -20.18 10.51
CA TYR A 448 -2.43 -21.30 11.28
C TYR A 448 -2.19 -22.55 10.41
N GLU A 449 -3.18 -22.94 9.60
CA GLU A 449 -3.12 -24.14 8.75
C GLU A 449 -1.98 -24.07 7.72
N HIS A 450 -1.54 -22.87 7.33
CA HIS A 450 -0.43 -22.64 6.41
C HIS A 450 0.92 -22.37 7.07
N GLY A 451 1.01 -22.45 8.40
CA GLY A 451 2.23 -22.21 9.17
C GLY A 451 2.64 -20.73 9.24
N TYR A 452 1.74 -19.79 8.92
CA TYR A 452 2.06 -18.36 8.99
C TYR A 452 2.21 -17.84 10.42
N MET A 453 1.80 -18.64 11.41
CA MET A 453 1.90 -18.33 12.83
C MET A 453 3.10 -19.00 13.51
N ASP A 454 3.88 -19.82 12.80
CA ASP A 454 4.88 -20.71 13.43
C ASP A 454 6.05 -19.95 14.06
N GLU A 455 6.40 -18.81 13.48
CA GLU A 455 7.50 -17.98 13.97
C GLU A 455 7.04 -16.86 14.91
N ILE A 456 5.76 -16.78 15.27
CA ILE A 456 5.19 -15.65 16.02
C ILE A 456 5.47 -15.69 17.50
#